data_AF-A0A4P7UBF5-F1
#
_entry.id   AF-A0A4P7UBF5-F1
#
_cell.length_a   1.000
_cell.length_b   1.000
_cell.length_c   1.000
_cell.angle_alpha   90.00
_cell.angle_beta   90.00
_cell.angle_gamma   90.00
#
_symmetry.space_group_name_H-M   'P 1'
#
loop_
_entity.id
_entity.type
_entity.pdbx_description
1 polymer ?
#
loop_
_entity_poly.entity_id
_entity_poly.type
_entity_poly.pdbx_seq_one_letter_code
_entity_poly.pdbx_strand_id
1 'polypeptide(L)'
;MGPADYSIDMRGWKPRARILRTAAPPGLPGVIHAQHNLLVRLNQFPTALNLRLIADGQHQLSTTLAGLADRYSPTLAARWTTRAATYRDLQRLLRDIGGNLGTGHHAATEAANALTRARALSPNSEIQLRLLHSLDHLFDLTDTHISDLIDEGLRRHAYLPRHTLDELEHRDGNVIATPKTAYAPALTTGTSPSWSSSRTAYAPRPLPRPPRAHPQSRSTARQPRPLPLRPDGSSALHLSG
;
A
#
# COMPACT_ATOMS: atom_id res chain seq x y z
N MET A 1 -7.78 -13.48 20.56
CA MET A 1 -6.76 -13.85 19.55
C MET A 1 -6.00 -12.59 19.16
N GLY A 2 -4.67 -12.67 19.15
CA GLY A 2 -3.80 -11.52 18.88
C GLY A 2 -3.81 -11.12 17.40
N PRO A 3 -3.49 -9.85 17.09
CA PRO A 3 -3.33 -9.37 15.71
C PRO A 3 -2.27 -10.20 14.97
N ALA A 4 -2.39 -10.34 13.65
CA ALA A 4 -1.32 -10.91 12.83
C ALA A 4 -0.03 -10.13 13.10
N ASP A 5 0.99 -10.84 13.60
CA ASP A 5 2.25 -10.22 13.99
C ASP A 5 3.14 -10.07 12.76
N TYR A 6 3.35 -8.81 12.36
CA TYR A 6 4.26 -8.44 11.29
C TYR A 6 5.58 -7.89 11.82
N SER A 7 5.83 -8.00 13.14
CA SER A 7 7.08 -7.55 13.74
C SER A 7 8.26 -8.37 13.22
N ILE A 8 9.38 -7.66 13.04
CA ILE A 8 10.65 -8.25 12.67
C ILE A 8 11.35 -8.55 13.98
N ASP A 9 11.70 -9.81 14.24
CA ASP A 9 12.50 -10.13 15.42
C ASP A 9 13.92 -9.55 15.28
N MET A 10 14.70 -9.54 16.37
CA MET A 10 16.08 -9.01 16.35
C MET A 10 17.02 -9.79 15.41
N ARG A 11 16.56 -10.89 14.80
CA ARG A 11 17.30 -11.72 13.84
C ARG A 11 16.84 -11.51 12.40
N GLY A 12 15.94 -10.55 12.15
CA GLY A 12 15.43 -10.25 10.82
C GLY A 12 14.42 -11.27 10.30
N TRP A 13 13.98 -12.22 11.14
CA TRP A 13 13.02 -13.24 10.74
C TRP A 13 11.60 -12.68 10.78
N LYS A 14 10.89 -12.83 9.66
CA LYS A 14 9.47 -12.50 9.53
C LYS A 14 8.69 -13.77 9.20
N PRO A 15 7.72 -14.20 10.02
CA PRO A 15 6.86 -15.32 9.66
C PRO A 15 6.17 -15.01 8.34
N ARG A 16 6.17 -15.97 7.40
CA ARG A 16 5.44 -15.83 6.14
C ARG A 16 3.96 -15.58 6.46
N ALA A 17 3.43 -14.46 5.98
CA ALA A 17 2.02 -14.14 6.11
C ALA A 17 1.17 -15.27 5.50
N ARG A 18 0.20 -15.76 6.26
CA ARG A 18 -0.67 -16.88 5.87
C ARG A 18 -2.07 -16.37 5.57
N ILE A 19 -2.75 -17.02 4.64
CA ILE A 19 -4.17 -16.78 4.36
C ILE A 19 -4.95 -17.04 5.64
N LEU A 20 -5.77 -16.07 6.03
CA LEU A 20 -6.73 -16.23 7.10
C LEU A 20 -7.95 -16.97 6.55
N ARG A 21 -8.11 -18.22 6.97
CA ARG A 21 -9.17 -19.14 6.53
C ARG A 21 -10.46 -19.03 7.35
N THR A 22 -10.42 -18.26 8.43
CA THR A 22 -11.56 -18.04 9.32
C THR A 22 -12.64 -17.23 8.61
N ALA A 23 -13.88 -17.38 9.07
CA ALA A 23 -14.96 -16.50 8.65
C ALA A 23 -14.54 -15.04 8.90
N ALA A 24 -14.70 -14.19 7.88
CA ALA A 24 -14.33 -12.80 8.00
C ALA A 24 -15.25 -12.10 9.03
N PRO A 25 -14.70 -11.35 9.99
CA PRO A 25 -15.52 -10.59 10.92
C PRO A 25 -16.34 -9.52 10.19
N PRO A 26 -17.49 -9.10 10.74
CA PRO A 26 -18.25 -7.99 10.15
C PRO A 26 -17.50 -6.66 10.27
N GLY A 27 -17.93 -5.67 9.48
CA GLY A 27 -17.40 -4.32 9.55
C GLY A 27 -15.97 -4.15 9.02
N LEU A 28 -15.28 -3.11 9.49
CA LEU A 28 -13.92 -2.77 9.03
C LEU A 28 -12.88 -3.88 9.26
N PRO A 29 -12.93 -4.67 10.36
CA PRO A 29 -12.07 -5.85 10.51
C PRO A 29 -12.21 -6.85 9.34
N GLY A 30 -13.39 -7.00 8.76
CA GLY A 30 -13.61 -7.86 7.59
C GLY A 30 -12.97 -7.33 6.30
N VAL A 31 -12.87 -6.00 6.17
CA VAL A 31 -12.13 -5.33 5.08
C VAL A 31 -10.63 -5.58 5.25
N ILE A 32 -10.11 -5.40 6.46
CA ILE A 32 -8.70 -5.69 6.80
C ILE A 32 -8.37 -7.15 6.52
N HIS A 33 -9.28 -8.07 6.87
CA HIS A 33 -9.14 -9.50 6.61
C HIS A 33 -9.01 -9.82 5.10
N ALA A 34 -9.88 -9.24 4.27
CA ALA A 34 -9.78 -9.39 2.81
C ALA A 34 -8.49 -8.78 2.25
N GLN A 35 -8.09 -7.60 2.73
CA GLN A 35 -6.86 -6.95 2.28
C GLN A 35 -5.60 -7.71 2.65
N HIS A 36 -5.56 -8.28 3.85
CA HIS A 36 -4.50 -9.19 4.24
C HIS A 36 -4.44 -10.41 3.31
N ASN A 37 -5.57 -11.05 3.05
CA ASN A 37 -5.62 -12.19 2.15
C ASN A 37 -5.21 -11.83 0.72
N LEU A 38 -5.60 -10.65 0.21
CA LEU A 38 -5.12 -10.11 -1.06
C LEU A 38 -3.58 -10.04 -1.06
N LEU A 39 -2.98 -9.39 -0.06
CA LEU A 39 -1.52 -9.28 0.04
C LEU A 39 -0.83 -10.65 0.03
N VAL A 40 -1.37 -11.63 0.76
CA VAL A 40 -0.81 -12.99 0.77
C VAL A 40 -0.97 -13.68 -0.59
N ARG A 41 -2.09 -13.46 -1.28
CA ARG A 41 -2.38 -14.04 -2.60
C ARG A 41 -1.57 -13.40 -3.72
N LEU A 42 -1.14 -12.15 -3.58
CA LEU A 42 -0.26 -11.45 -4.53
C LEU A 42 1.14 -12.09 -4.65
N ASN A 43 1.52 -13.01 -3.75
CA ASN A 43 2.71 -13.84 -3.96
C ASN A 43 2.62 -14.71 -5.23
N GLN A 44 1.42 -14.90 -5.79
CA GLN A 44 1.21 -15.52 -7.10
C GLN A 44 1.17 -14.45 -8.17
N PHE A 45 1.90 -14.68 -9.26
CA PHE A 45 2.00 -13.75 -10.37
C PHE A 45 0.66 -13.64 -11.12
N PRO A 46 -0.03 -12.49 -11.13
CA PRO A 46 -1.34 -12.39 -11.76
C PRO A 46 -1.22 -12.22 -13.28
N THR A 47 -2.21 -12.69 -14.03
CA THR A 47 -2.36 -12.31 -15.45
C THR A 47 -2.65 -10.81 -15.57
N ALA A 48 -2.40 -10.21 -16.74
CA ALA A 48 -2.66 -8.78 -16.96
C ALA A 48 -4.13 -8.42 -16.69
N LEU A 49 -5.07 -9.30 -17.04
CA LEU A 49 -6.49 -9.13 -16.72
C LEU A 49 -6.74 -9.10 -15.21
N ASN A 50 -6.22 -10.08 -14.46
CA ASN A 50 -6.41 -10.12 -13.02
C ASN A 50 -5.74 -8.93 -12.32
N LEU A 51 -4.58 -8.48 -12.81
CA LEU A 51 -3.91 -7.28 -12.31
C LEU A 51 -4.76 -6.02 -12.51
N ARG A 52 -5.43 -5.87 -13.66
CA ARG A 52 -6.38 -4.78 -13.91
C ARG A 52 -7.55 -4.82 -12.93
N LEU A 53 -8.11 -6.00 -12.66
CA LEU A 53 -9.21 -6.19 -11.70
C LEU A 53 -8.77 -5.85 -10.27
N ILE A 54 -7.56 -6.25 -9.88
CA ILE A 54 -6.99 -5.90 -8.58
C ILE A 54 -6.80 -4.39 -8.47
N ALA A 55 -6.22 -3.74 -9.49
CA ALA A 55 -6.04 -2.30 -9.53
C ALA A 55 -7.36 -1.52 -9.45
N ASP A 56 -8.42 -2.01 -10.12
CA ASP A 56 -9.77 -1.46 -10.00
C ASP A 56 -10.34 -1.59 -8.59
N GLY A 57 -10.21 -2.79 -8.01
CA GLY A 57 -10.60 -3.01 -6.62
C GLY A 57 -9.87 -2.07 -5.66
N GLN A 58 -8.56 -1.85 -5.84
CA GLN A 58 -7.79 -0.91 -5.02
C GLN A 58 -8.18 0.55 -5.23
N HIS A 59 -8.44 0.96 -6.48
CA HIS A 59 -8.95 2.31 -6.78
C HIS A 59 -10.26 2.58 -6.03
N GLN A 60 -11.26 1.71 -6.24
CA GLN A 60 -12.60 1.89 -5.67
C GLN A 60 -12.58 1.76 -4.15
N LEU A 61 -11.81 0.81 -3.60
CA LEU A 61 -11.68 0.64 -2.16
C LEU A 61 -11.07 1.87 -1.50
N SER A 62 -10.02 2.45 -2.09
CA SER A 62 -9.39 3.66 -1.58
C SER A 62 -10.36 4.83 -1.57
N THR A 63 -11.12 5.02 -2.66
CA THR A 63 -12.17 6.04 -2.75
C THR A 63 -13.23 5.87 -1.67
N THR A 64 -13.77 4.65 -1.53
CA THR A 64 -14.81 4.35 -0.53
C THR A 64 -14.32 4.62 0.90
N LEU A 65 -13.10 4.15 1.22
CA LEU A 65 -12.57 4.30 2.57
C LEU A 65 -12.05 5.70 2.87
N ALA A 66 -11.63 6.47 1.87
CA ALA A 66 -11.27 7.88 2.05
C ALA A 66 -12.47 8.69 2.56
N GLY A 67 -13.64 8.55 1.93
CA GLY A 67 -14.85 9.24 2.38
C GLY A 67 -15.27 8.87 3.80
N LEU A 68 -15.07 7.61 4.19
CA LEU A 68 -15.35 7.14 5.54
C LEU A 68 -14.29 7.57 6.57
N ALA A 69 -13.02 7.68 6.17
CA ALA A 69 -11.94 8.12 7.03
C ALA A 69 -11.98 9.62 7.34
N ASP A 70 -12.59 10.44 6.49
CA ASP A 70 -12.59 11.91 6.60
C ASP A 70 -13.03 12.41 7.97
N ARG A 71 -14.11 11.82 8.52
CA ARG A 71 -14.64 12.15 9.85
C ARG A 71 -13.72 11.78 11.02
N TYR A 72 -12.77 10.86 10.82
CA TYR A 72 -11.91 10.30 11.87
C TYR A 72 -10.45 10.76 11.77
N SER A 73 -9.97 10.92 10.54
CA SER A 73 -8.62 11.33 10.21
C SER A 73 -8.59 11.91 8.79
N PRO A 74 -8.75 13.24 8.65
CA PRO A 74 -8.64 13.93 7.36
C PRO A 74 -7.31 13.68 6.66
N THR A 75 -6.23 13.47 7.43
CA THR A 75 -4.91 13.13 6.90
C THR A 75 -4.90 11.77 6.19
N LEU A 76 -5.53 10.74 6.77
CA LEU A 76 -5.66 9.44 6.11
C LEU A 76 -6.60 9.53 4.91
N ALA A 77 -7.69 10.28 5.01
CA ALA A 77 -8.62 10.50 3.90
C ALA A 77 -7.94 11.14 2.68
N ALA A 78 -7.15 12.20 2.89
CA ALA A 78 -6.38 12.84 1.83
C ALA A 78 -5.39 11.85 1.18
N ARG A 79 -4.66 11.08 2.00
CA ARG A 79 -3.69 10.10 1.53
C ARG A 79 -4.34 8.98 0.71
N TRP A 80 -5.49 8.46 1.15
CA TRP A 80 -6.25 7.46 0.42
C TRP A 80 -6.93 8.02 -0.84
N THR A 81 -7.26 9.30 -0.86
CA THR A 81 -7.72 10.01 -2.07
C THR A 81 -6.60 10.09 -3.12
N THR A 82 -5.38 10.44 -2.70
CA THR A 82 -4.20 10.39 -3.58
C THR A 82 -3.94 8.98 -4.08
N ARG A 83 -3.98 7.98 -3.20
CA ARG A 83 -3.84 6.55 -3.58
C ARG A 83 -4.88 6.16 -4.62
N ALA A 84 -6.14 6.53 -4.44
CA ALA A 84 -7.20 6.25 -5.40
C ALA A 84 -6.89 6.85 -6.78
N ALA A 85 -6.40 8.09 -6.85
CA ALA A 85 -6.00 8.72 -8.10
C ALA A 85 -4.83 7.99 -8.77
N THR A 86 -3.81 7.57 -8.00
CA THR A 86 -2.70 6.76 -8.52
C THR A 86 -3.18 5.46 -9.14
N TYR A 87 -4.09 4.73 -8.48
CA TYR A 87 -4.64 3.50 -9.05
C TYR A 87 -5.50 3.75 -10.29
N ARG A 88 -6.26 4.85 -10.35
CA ARG A 88 -7.01 5.23 -11.56
C ARG A 88 -6.07 5.44 -12.75
N ASP A 89 -4.94 6.11 -12.53
CA ASP A 89 -3.97 6.37 -13.58
C ASP A 89 -3.24 5.07 -13.97
N LEU A 90 -2.88 4.23 -12.98
CA LEU A 90 -2.36 2.88 -13.23
C LEU A 90 -3.33 2.03 -14.06
N GLN A 91 -4.63 2.09 -13.81
CA GLN A 91 -5.61 1.34 -14.62
C GLN A 91 -5.57 1.75 -16.08
N ARG A 92 -5.41 3.05 -16.37
CA ARG A 92 -5.28 3.54 -17.76
C ARG A 92 -4.05 2.93 -18.42
N LEU A 93 -2.92 2.89 -17.72
CA LEU A 93 -1.70 2.25 -18.18
C LEU A 93 -1.88 0.74 -18.40
N LEU A 94 -2.46 0.03 -17.43
CA LEU A 94 -2.63 -1.41 -17.52
C LEU A 94 -3.51 -1.85 -18.71
N ARG A 95 -4.36 -0.97 -19.27
CA ARG A 95 -5.12 -1.26 -20.50
C ARG A 95 -4.23 -1.54 -21.71
N ASP A 96 -3.04 -0.96 -21.71
CA ASP A 96 -2.04 -1.15 -22.76
C ASP A 96 -1.04 -2.26 -22.41
N ILE A 97 -1.32 -3.10 -21.41
CA ILE A 97 -0.54 -4.31 -21.12
C ILE A 97 -1.36 -5.56 -21.44
N GLY A 98 -0.84 -6.44 -22.31
CA GLY A 98 -1.30 -7.82 -22.47
C GLY A 98 -0.48 -8.80 -21.63
N GLY A 99 -0.98 -10.03 -21.44
CA GLY A 99 -0.23 -11.09 -20.76
C GLY A 99 -1.13 -12.10 -20.05
N ASN A 100 -0.99 -13.37 -20.42
CA ASN A 100 -1.76 -14.49 -19.84
C ASN A 100 -0.92 -15.39 -18.92
N LEU A 101 0.33 -15.05 -18.65
CA LEU A 101 1.19 -15.84 -17.79
C LEU A 101 0.81 -15.63 -16.30
N GLY A 102 0.69 -16.73 -15.56
CA GLY A 102 0.39 -16.76 -14.14
C GLY A 102 -1.08 -17.00 -13.81
N THR A 103 -1.43 -16.89 -12.53
CA THR A 103 -2.79 -17.00 -12.01
C THR A 103 -3.01 -15.91 -10.97
N GLY A 104 -4.16 -15.22 -11.02
CA GLY A 104 -4.43 -14.09 -10.14
C GLY A 104 -5.88 -14.04 -9.65
N HIS A 105 -6.68 -15.06 -9.95
CA HIS A 105 -8.12 -15.01 -9.72
C HIS A 105 -8.44 -14.86 -8.23
N HIS A 106 -7.78 -15.62 -7.35
CA HIS A 106 -7.99 -15.50 -5.90
C HIS A 106 -7.59 -14.13 -5.34
N ALA A 107 -6.52 -13.52 -5.85
CA ALA A 107 -6.16 -12.16 -5.47
C ALA A 107 -7.23 -11.17 -5.93
N ALA A 108 -7.70 -11.28 -7.18
CA ALA A 108 -8.80 -10.46 -7.68
C ALA A 108 -10.10 -10.65 -6.87
N THR A 109 -10.43 -11.89 -6.47
CA THR A 109 -11.56 -12.19 -5.59
C THR A 109 -11.41 -11.49 -4.23
N GLU A 110 -10.23 -11.51 -3.62
CA GLU A 110 -10.03 -10.85 -2.33
C GLU A 110 -10.07 -9.31 -2.43
N ALA A 111 -9.60 -8.75 -3.55
CA ALA A 111 -9.78 -7.32 -3.84
C ALA A 111 -11.28 -6.97 -3.95
N ALA A 112 -12.07 -7.79 -4.65
CA ALA A 112 -13.51 -7.62 -4.74
C ALA A 112 -14.20 -7.79 -3.38
N ASN A 113 -13.79 -8.78 -2.57
CA ASN A 113 -14.32 -9.00 -1.23
C ASN A 113 -14.06 -7.79 -0.32
N ALA A 114 -12.86 -7.22 -0.36
CA ALA A 114 -12.51 -6.02 0.41
C ALA A 114 -13.43 -4.85 0.05
N LEU A 115 -13.65 -4.63 -1.24
CA LEU A 115 -14.53 -3.57 -1.75
C LEU A 115 -15.99 -3.79 -1.35
N THR A 116 -16.54 -5.00 -1.57
CA THR A 116 -17.92 -5.33 -1.20
C THR A 116 -18.15 -5.12 0.29
N ARG A 117 -17.20 -5.53 1.14
CA ARG A 117 -17.28 -5.31 2.59
C ARG A 117 -17.17 -3.83 2.96
N ALA A 118 -16.31 -3.07 2.29
CA ALA A 118 -16.18 -1.63 2.53
C ALA A 118 -17.47 -0.87 2.17
N ARG A 119 -18.14 -1.26 1.08
CA ARG A 119 -19.44 -0.69 0.68
C ARG A 119 -20.57 -1.05 1.65
N ALA A 120 -20.46 -2.18 2.33
CA ALA A 120 -21.42 -2.60 3.36
C ALA A 120 -21.22 -1.92 4.72
N LEU A 121 -20.18 -1.08 4.89
CA LEU A 121 -19.99 -0.32 6.11
C LEU A 121 -21.05 0.77 6.22
N SER A 122 -21.74 0.83 7.37
CA SER A 122 -22.64 1.96 7.64
C SER A 122 -21.83 3.26 7.74
N PRO A 123 -22.29 4.38 7.16
CA PRO A 123 -21.66 5.69 7.34
C PRO A 123 -21.52 6.10 8.82
N ASN A 124 -22.42 5.58 9.65
CA ASN A 124 -22.47 5.85 11.10
C ASN A 124 -21.70 4.82 11.94
N SER A 125 -21.02 3.86 11.32
CA SER A 125 -20.23 2.86 12.05
C SER A 125 -19.19 3.58 12.92
N GLU A 126 -19.11 3.22 14.20
CA GLU A 126 -17.99 3.64 15.06
C GLU A 126 -16.73 2.92 14.61
N ILE A 127 -15.71 3.69 14.25
CA ILE A 127 -14.48 3.15 13.69
C ILE A 127 -13.31 3.53 14.58
N GLN A 128 -12.59 2.50 15.02
CA GLN A 128 -11.37 2.69 15.78
C GLN A 128 -10.26 3.18 14.85
N LEU A 129 -9.67 4.34 15.16
CA LEU A 129 -8.56 4.92 14.38
C LEU A 129 -7.38 3.94 14.21
N ARG A 130 -7.14 3.08 15.19
CA ARG A 130 -6.10 2.04 15.13
C ARG A 130 -6.32 1.05 13.98
N LEU A 131 -7.58 0.72 13.66
CA LEU A 131 -7.91 -0.15 12.53
C LEU A 131 -7.69 0.55 11.18
N LEU A 132 -7.97 1.86 11.10
CA LEU A 132 -7.65 2.67 9.91
C LEU A 132 -6.13 2.69 9.66
N HIS A 133 -5.32 2.82 10.71
CA HIS A 133 -3.85 2.72 10.56
C HIS A 133 -3.37 1.33 10.17
N SER A 134 -3.97 0.25 10.71
CA SER A 134 -3.65 -1.11 10.27
C SER A 134 -3.93 -1.30 8.78
N LEU A 135 -5.03 -0.74 8.30
CA LEU A 135 -5.40 -0.79 6.89
C LEU A 135 -4.49 0.08 6.02
N ASP A 136 -4.12 1.28 6.47
CA ASP A 136 -3.15 2.14 5.77
C ASP A 136 -1.80 1.44 5.61
N HIS A 137 -1.38 0.68 6.62
CA HIS A 137 -0.18 -0.14 6.51
C HIS A 137 -0.32 -1.28 5.50
N LEU A 138 -1.47 -1.95 5.45
CA LEU A 138 -1.73 -2.98 4.43
C LEU A 138 -1.75 -2.38 3.02
N PHE A 139 -2.26 -1.15 2.85
CA PHE A 139 -2.18 -0.43 1.58
C PHE A 139 -0.75 -0.19 1.14
N ASP A 140 0.13 0.31 2.02
CA ASP A 140 1.55 0.49 1.69
C ASP A 140 2.21 -0.82 1.21
N LEU A 141 1.92 -1.93 1.89
CA LEU A 141 2.47 -3.24 1.52
C LEU A 141 1.93 -3.75 0.18
N THR A 142 0.62 -3.63 -0.04
CA THR A 142 -0.03 -4.02 -1.30
C THR A 142 0.48 -3.18 -2.46
N ASP A 143 0.65 -1.87 -2.27
CA ASP A 143 1.14 -0.92 -3.28
C ASP A 143 2.56 -1.28 -3.72
N THR A 144 3.44 -1.52 -2.73
CA THR A 144 4.81 -1.98 -2.97
C THR A 144 4.81 -3.28 -3.77
N HIS A 145 4.02 -4.28 -3.35
CA HIS A 145 3.99 -5.58 -3.99
C HIS A 145 3.44 -5.52 -5.43
N ILE A 146 2.41 -4.70 -5.68
CA ILE A 146 1.87 -4.49 -7.03
C ILE A 146 2.90 -3.83 -7.93
N SER A 147 3.63 -2.84 -7.42
CA SER A 147 4.73 -2.21 -8.16
C SER A 147 5.80 -3.24 -8.54
N ASP A 148 6.24 -4.05 -7.57
CA ASP A 148 7.24 -5.10 -7.80
C ASP A 148 6.77 -6.14 -8.83
N LEU A 149 5.49 -6.55 -8.78
CA LEU A 149 4.91 -7.47 -9.77
C LEU A 149 4.85 -6.89 -11.18
N ILE A 150 4.52 -5.60 -11.30
CA ILE A 150 4.50 -4.91 -12.61
C ILE A 150 5.90 -4.89 -13.19
N ASP A 151 6.89 -4.47 -12.40
CA ASP A 151 8.28 -4.39 -12.84
C ASP A 151 8.82 -5.77 -13.22
N GLU A 152 8.56 -6.77 -12.38
CA GLU A 152 8.99 -8.13 -12.63
C GLU A 152 8.32 -8.74 -13.85
N GLY A 153 7.03 -8.49 -14.05
CA GLY A 153 6.28 -8.96 -15.20
C GLY A 153 6.80 -8.44 -16.51
N LEU A 154 7.14 -7.15 -16.53
CA LEU A 154 7.68 -6.51 -17.71
C LEU A 154 9.11 -7.00 -17.98
N ARG A 155 9.93 -7.16 -16.93
CA ARG A 155 11.30 -7.69 -17.02
C ARG A 155 11.34 -9.14 -17.51
N ARG A 156 10.40 -9.97 -17.09
CA ARG A 156 10.28 -11.39 -17.52
C ARG A 156 9.45 -11.59 -18.78
N HIS A 157 8.98 -10.52 -19.41
CA HIS A 157 8.06 -10.56 -20.56
C HIS A 157 6.75 -11.34 -20.31
N ALA A 158 6.36 -11.47 -19.04
CA ALA A 158 5.04 -11.97 -18.64
C ALA A 158 3.94 -10.93 -18.92
N TYR A 159 4.33 -9.64 -18.92
CA TYR A 159 3.53 -8.50 -19.33
C TYR A 159 4.13 -7.89 -20.60
N LEU A 160 3.29 -7.71 -21.61
CA LEU A 160 3.67 -7.25 -22.93
C LEU A 160 2.96 -5.91 -23.21
N PRO A 161 3.68 -4.81 -23.38
CA PRO A 161 3.07 -3.56 -23.80
C PRO A 161 2.41 -3.67 -25.17
N ARG A 162 1.36 -2.88 -25.36
CA ARG A 162 0.66 -2.66 -26.62
C ARG A 162 1.50 -1.73 -27.49
N HIS A 163 1.69 -2.12 -28.74
CA HIS A 163 2.29 -1.31 -29.79
C HIS A 163 1.31 -1.19 -30.95
N THR A 164 1.28 -0.03 -31.60
CA THR A 164 0.61 0.14 -32.89
C THR A 164 1.69 -0.01 -33.96
N LEU A 165 1.52 -1.02 -34.81
CA LEU A 165 2.37 -1.27 -35.97
C LEU A 165 1.58 -0.89 -37.22
N ASP A 166 2.22 -0.22 -38.16
CA ASP A 166 1.64 -0.02 -39.48
C ASP A 166 1.81 -1.32 -40.28
N GLU A 167 0.70 -2.01 -40.53
CA GLU A 167 0.66 -3.15 -41.44
C GLU A 167 0.46 -2.60 -42.85
N LEU A 168 1.39 -2.91 -43.75
CA LEU A 168 1.30 -2.48 -45.15
C LEU A 168 0.39 -3.47 -45.89
N GLU A 169 -0.86 -3.08 -46.10
CA GLU A 169 -1.83 -3.85 -46.86
C GLU A 169 -1.80 -3.40 -48.33
N HIS A 170 -1.68 -4.35 -49.25
CA HIS A 170 -1.83 -4.06 -50.68
C HIS A 170 -3.31 -4.16 -51.05
N ARG A 171 -3.91 -3.03 -51.44
CA ARG A 171 -5.30 -2.94 -51.90
C ARG A 171 -5.36 -2.20 -53.23
N ASP A 172 -5.93 -2.84 -54.24
CA ASP A 172 -6.15 -2.25 -55.57
C ASP A 172 -4.88 -1.64 -56.21
N GLY A 173 -3.73 -2.31 -56.03
CA GLY A 173 -2.43 -1.86 -56.57
C GLY A 173 -1.75 -0.75 -55.75
N ASN A 174 -2.36 -0.27 -54.66
CA ASN A 174 -1.78 0.69 -53.73
C ASN A 174 -1.39 0.03 -52.41
N VAL A 175 -0.30 0.52 -51.81
CA VAL A 175 0.11 0.14 -50.45
C VAL A 175 -0.53 1.09 -49.47
N ILE A 176 -1.41 0.59 -48.61
CA ILE A 176 -2.08 1.36 -47.56
C ILE A 176 -1.52 0.89 -46.21
N ALA A 177 -1.00 1.82 -45.40
CA ALA A 177 -0.65 1.53 -44.03
C ALA A 177 -1.93 1.46 -43.18
N THR A 178 -2.26 0.29 -42.66
CA THR A 178 -3.36 0.10 -41.71
C THR A 178 -2.80 -0.11 -40.30
N PRO A 179 -3.30 0.64 -39.29
CA PRO A 179 -2.78 0.52 -37.93
C PRO A 179 -3.25 -0.80 -37.31
N LYS A 180 -2.30 -1.69 -37.01
CA LYS A 180 -2.52 -2.96 -36.32
C LYS A 180 -1.98 -2.91 -34.90
N THR A 181 -2.80 -3.35 -33.96
CA THR A 181 -2.38 -3.50 -32.58
C THR A 181 -1.65 -4.83 -32.39
N ALA A 182 -0.43 -4.78 -31.85
CA ALA A 182 0.35 -5.95 -31.46
C ALA A 182 0.81 -5.82 -29.99
N TYR A 183 0.95 -6.94 -29.29
CA TYR A 183 1.57 -7.00 -27.96
C TYR A 183 2.93 -7.67 -28.09
N ALA A 184 4.00 -6.95 -27.76
CA ALA A 184 5.36 -7.42 -27.94
C ALA A 184 6.22 -7.03 -26.74
N PRO A 185 7.33 -7.75 -26.48
CA PRO A 185 8.30 -7.36 -25.47
C PRO A 185 8.69 -5.89 -25.63
N ALA A 186 8.91 -5.19 -24.53
CA ALA A 186 9.47 -3.84 -24.59
C ALA A 186 10.89 -3.94 -25.16
N LEU A 187 11.03 -3.78 -26.48
CA LEU A 187 12.34 -3.63 -27.11
C LEU A 187 12.90 -2.29 -26.61
N THR A 188 14.13 -2.33 -26.10
CA THR A 188 14.87 -1.20 -25.53
C THR A 188 15.01 0.00 -26.49
N THR A 189 14.70 -0.18 -27.77
CA THR A 189 14.85 0.84 -28.83
C THR A 189 13.55 1.27 -29.50
N GLY A 190 12.38 0.76 -29.10
CA GLY A 190 11.12 1.07 -29.78
C GLY A 190 9.88 1.12 -28.90
N THR A 191 10.05 1.15 -27.58
CA THR A 191 8.90 1.36 -26.68
C THR A 191 8.36 2.77 -26.92
N SER A 192 7.05 2.93 -27.10
CA SER A 192 6.44 4.26 -27.10
C SER A 192 6.92 5.02 -25.85
N PRO A 193 7.55 6.20 -25.98
CA PRO A 193 8.15 6.96 -24.87
C PRO A 193 7.20 7.21 -23.69
N SER A 194 5.90 7.04 -23.92
CA SER A 194 4.86 7.15 -22.90
C SER A 194 4.95 6.07 -21.82
N TRP A 195 5.35 4.82 -22.12
CA TRP A 195 5.28 3.73 -21.14
C TRP A 195 6.39 3.78 -20.09
N SER A 196 7.64 3.98 -20.52
CA SER A 196 8.82 3.97 -19.64
C SER A 196 8.83 5.16 -18.68
N SER A 197 8.50 6.36 -19.17
CA SER A 197 8.40 7.57 -18.35
C SER A 197 7.20 7.52 -17.39
N SER A 198 6.05 7.01 -17.87
CA SER A 198 4.84 6.89 -17.04
C SER A 198 4.99 5.83 -15.95
N ARG A 199 5.69 4.71 -16.21
CA ARG A 199 5.85 3.64 -15.21
C ARG A 199 6.41 4.15 -13.88
N THR A 200 7.44 4.99 -13.93
CA THR A 200 8.07 5.54 -12.72
C THR A 200 7.15 6.51 -11.97
N ALA A 201 6.34 7.28 -12.71
CA ALA A 201 5.43 8.27 -12.14
C ALA A 201 4.15 7.65 -11.53
N TYR A 202 3.70 6.51 -12.05
CA TYR A 202 2.42 5.89 -11.66
C TYR A 202 2.55 4.56 -10.91
N ALA A 203 3.78 4.11 -10.62
CA ALA A 203 3.99 3.00 -9.71
C ALA A 203 3.36 3.35 -8.35
N PRO A 204 2.37 2.57 -7.85
CA PRO A 204 1.81 2.80 -6.54
C PRO A 204 2.91 2.57 -5.50
N ARG A 205 3.56 3.65 -5.07
CA ARG A 205 4.56 3.63 -4.02
C ARG A 205 3.92 4.12 -2.73
N PRO A 206 4.34 3.59 -1.57
CA PRO A 206 3.95 4.13 -0.29
C PRO A 206 4.14 5.65 -0.28
N LEU A 207 3.04 6.38 -0.04
CA LEU A 207 3.14 7.83 0.09
C LEU A 207 3.97 8.16 1.34
N PRO A 208 4.75 9.25 1.34
CA PRO A 208 5.44 9.69 2.54
C PRO A 208 4.43 9.85 3.69
N ARG A 209 4.71 9.25 4.85
CA ARG A 209 3.92 9.52 6.05
C ARG A 209 4.35 10.87 6.61
N PRO A 210 3.43 11.74 7.06
CA PRO A 210 3.83 12.92 7.80
C PRO A 210 4.64 12.47 9.03
N PRO A 211 5.72 13.18 9.38
CA PRO A 211 6.51 12.83 10.57
C PRO A 211 5.57 12.83 11.77
N ARG A 212 5.63 11.77 12.58
CA ARG A 212 4.97 11.78 13.90
C ARG A 212 5.53 12.99 14.63
N ALA A 213 4.65 13.88 15.11
CA ALA A 213 5.06 14.87 16.08
C ALA A 213 5.70 14.10 17.25
N HIS A 214 7.02 14.20 17.37
CA HIS A 214 7.72 13.64 18.51
C HIS A 214 7.13 14.30 19.75
N PRO A 215 6.74 13.55 20.80
CA PRO A 215 6.41 14.17 22.06
C PRO A 215 7.65 14.96 22.48
N GLN A 216 7.50 16.28 22.54
CA GLN A 216 8.53 17.20 22.98
C GLN A 216 9.08 16.69 24.31
N SER A 217 10.41 16.56 24.38
CA SER A 217 11.15 16.29 25.60
C SER A 217 10.79 17.31 26.67
N ARG A 218 9.80 16.98 27.50
CA ARG A 218 9.51 17.69 28.73
C ARG A 218 10.13 16.87 29.87
N SER A 219 11.40 17.14 30.17
CA SER A 219 12.01 16.91 31.50
C SER A 219 13.51 17.26 31.51
N THR A 220 13.86 18.54 31.44
CA THR A 220 14.97 19.00 32.29
C THR A 220 14.39 19.25 33.67
N ALA A 221 14.26 18.16 34.44
CA ALA A 221 14.03 18.24 35.87
C ALA A 221 15.22 18.99 36.48
N ARG A 222 14.95 20.19 36.96
CA ARG A 222 15.82 20.97 37.83
C ARG A 222 16.04 20.12 39.08
N GLN A 223 17.23 19.53 39.22
CA GLN A 223 17.61 18.81 40.44
C GLN A 223 17.42 19.72 41.66
N PRO A 224 16.77 19.25 42.74
CA PRO A 224 16.84 19.96 44.01
C PRO A 224 18.25 19.81 44.59
N ARG A 225 18.84 20.95 44.93
CA ARG A 225 20.13 21.09 45.61
C ARG A 225 20.03 20.43 47.00
N PRO A 226 20.96 19.54 47.40
CA PRO A 226 20.94 18.99 48.75
C PRO A 226 21.28 20.08 49.77
N LEU A 227 20.42 20.22 50.79
CA LEU A 227 20.68 21.06 51.96
C LEU A 227 21.85 20.45 52.78
N PRO A 228 22.81 21.25 53.27
CA PRO A 228 23.82 20.74 54.18
C PRO A 228 23.18 20.38 55.53
N LEU A 229 23.51 19.17 56.00
CA LEU A 229 23.21 18.66 57.33
C LEU A 229 23.79 19.60 58.39
N ARG A 230 22.93 20.04 59.30
CA ARG A 230 23.30 20.67 60.57
C ARG A 230 23.90 19.59 61.49
N PRO A 231 25.10 19.78 62.06
CA PRO A 231 25.55 18.94 63.16
C PRO A 231 24.97 19.49 64.47
N ASP A 232 24.05 18.76 65.07
CA ASP A 232 23.66 18.95 66.48
C ASP A 232 24.44 17.97 67.36
N GLY A 233 25.01 18.53 68.44
CA GLY A 233 25.52 17.81 69.61
C GLY A 233 27.00 17.45 69.55
N SER A 234 27.82 17.60 70.60
CA SER A 234 27.57 18.08 71.95
C SER A 234 28.91 18.29 72.65
N SER A 235 28.93 19.26 73.57
CA SER A 235 29.65 19.27 74.84
C SER A 235 31.16 19.06 74.87
N ALA A 236 31.88 20.04 75.42
CA ALA A 236 32.29 19.98 76.84
C ALA A 236 33.31 21.10 77.18
N LEU A 237 32.98 21.87 78.24
CA LEU A 237 33.89 22.32 79.33
C LEU A 237 35.03 23.29 78.90
N HIS A 238 35.49 24.31 79.63
CA HIS A 238 35.35 24.80 81.01
C HIS A 238 36.15 26.13 81.07
N LEU A 239 35.88 26.96 82.10
CA LEU A 239 36.80 27.93 82.76
C LEU A 239 37.10 29.24 82.00
N SER A 240 36.55 30.38 82.43
CA SER A 240 36.97 31.23 83.56
C SER A 240 38.19 32.11 83.25
N GLY A 241 38.01 33.43 83.38
CA GLY A 241 39.04 34.46 83.29
C GLY A 241 38.46 35.79 82.86
#